data_AF-A0A662BBQ4-F1
#
_entry.id   AF-A0A662BBQ4-F1
#
_cell.length_a   1.000
_cell.length_b   1.000
_cell.length_c   1.000
_cell.angle_alpha   90.00
_cell.angle_beta   90.00
_cell.angle_gamma   90.00
#
_symmetry.space_group_name_H-M   'P 1'
#
loop_
_entity.id
_entity.type
_entity.pdbx_description
1 polymer ?
#
loop_
_entity_poly.entity_id
_entity_poly.type
_entity_poly.pdbx_seq_one_letter_code
_entity_poly.pdbx_strand_id
1 'polypeptide(L)'
;FLNHRKDSGLYNLGTGKARTFLDLVKNTFRAMGIEENIKFIDTPEDIRDKYQYSTEANMEKLKSIGYSEGFSTLEEGIEDYVKNYLVGKNYL
;
A
#
# COMPACT_ATOMS: atom_id res chain seq x y z
N PHE A 1 19.26 -8.73 8.92
CA PHE A 1 18.72 -10.01 8.41
C PHE A 1 19.00 -10.23 6.92
N LEU A 2 18.63 -9.34 5.98
CA LEU A 2 18.87 -9.55 4.52
C LEU A 2 20.35 -9.72 4.12
N ASN A 3 21.25 -8.94 4.72
CA ASN A 3 22.70 -9.00 4.43
C ASN A 3 23.41 -10.22 5.02
N HIS A 4 22.72 -10.99 5.88
CA HIS A 4 23.28 -12.13 6.60
C HIS A 4 22.43 -13.40 6.39
N ARG A 5 21.63 -13.42 5.32
CA ARG A 5 20.80 -14.59 5.01
C ARG A 5 21.69 -15.75 4.57
N LYS A 6 21.37 -16.94 5.06
CA LYS A 6 22.09 -18.18 4.71
C LYS A 6 21.90 -18.53 3.23
N ASP A 7 20.68 -18.37 2.71
CA ASP A 7 20.29 -18.72 1.35
C ASP A 7 19.70 -17.52 0.61
N SER A 8 20.03 -17.37 -0.67
CA SER A 8 19.35 -16.41 -1.55
C SER A 8 17.97 -16.93 -1.96
N GLY A 9 17.03 -16.01 -2.20
CA GLY A 9 15.68 -16.39 -2.59
C GLY A 9 14.79 -15.23 -3.00
N LEU A 10 13.63 -15.57 -3.54
CA LEU A 10 12.54 -14.65 -3.86
C LEU A 10 11.60 -14.49 -2.65
N TYR A 11 11.30 -13.26 -2.25
CA TYR A 11 10.46 -12.95 -1.10
C TYR A 11 9.35 -11.99 -1.51
N ASN A 12 8.14 -12.22 -1.02
CA ASN A 12 7.08 -11.22 -1.09
C ASN A 12 7.44 -10.03 -0.20
N LEU A 13 7.08 -8.84 -0.64
CA LEU A 13 7.21 -7.61 0.13
C LEU A 13 5.91 -6.82 0.07
N GLY A 14 5.26 -6.68 1.21
CA GLY A 14 4.04 -5.92 1.40
C GLY A 14 3.63 -5.93 2.86
N THR A 15 2.57 -5.20 3.20
CA THR A 15 2.08 -5.09 4.59
C THR A 15 1.54 -6.41 5.15
N GLY A 16 1.19 -7.35 4.26
CA GLY A 16 0.53 -8.61 4.62
C GLY A 16 -0.95 -8.44 4.99
N LYS A 17 -1.56 -7.31 4.62
CA LYS A 17 -2.98 -7.04 4.82
C LYS A 17 -3.55 -6.35 3.59
N ALA A 18 -4.49 -7.02 2.91
CA ALA A 18 -5.22 -6.42 1.80
C ALA A 18 -6.07 -5.24 2.30
N ARG A 19 -6.22 -4.22 1.43
CA ARG A 19 -7.05 -3.05 1.67
C ARG A 19 -7.85 -2.73 0.40
N THR A 20 -9.01 -2.10 0.57
CA THR A 20 -9.83 -1.69 -0.58
C THR A 20 -9.32 -0.38 -1.16
N PHE A 21 -9.60 -0.14 -2.45
CA PHE A 21 -9.39 1.19 -3.04
C PHE A 21 -10.25 2.27 -2.38
N LEU A 22 -11.43 1.90 -1.86
CA LEU A 22 -12.28 2.83 -1.11
C LEU A 22 -11.59 3.33 0.16
N ASP A 23 -10.92 2.45 0.91
CA ASP A 23 -10.16 2.83 2.10
C ASP A 23 -9.02 3.80 1.76
N LEU A 24 -8.31 3.56 0.65
CA LEU A 24 -7.28 4.45 0.14
C LEU A 24 -7.85 5.85 -0.12
N VAL A 25 -8.93 5.93 -0.91
CA VAL A 25 -9.54 7.21 -1.31
C VAL A 25 -10.07 7.99 -0.09
N LYS A 26 -10.76 7.31 0.84
CA LYS A 26 -11.27 7.95 2.06
C LYS A 26 -10.16 8.52 2.92
N ASN A 27 -9.06 7.79 3.10
CA ASN A 27 -7.91 8.27 3.85
C ASN A 27 -7.20 9.42 3.13
N THR A 28 -7.20 9.47 1.80
CA THR A 28 -6.69 10.62 1.05
C THR A 28 -7.52 11.88 1.32
N PHE A 29 -8.86 11.81 1.23
CA PHE A 29 -9.74 12.95 1.57
C PHE A 29 -9.50 13.44 3.00
N ARG A 30 -9.40 12.49 3.96
CA ARG A 30 -9.08 12.79 5.35
C ARG A 30 -7.74 13.52 5.50
N ALA A 31 -6.69 13.03 4.85
CA ALA A 31 -5.37 13.63 4.92
C ALA A 31 -5.33 15.04 4.30
N MET A 32 -6.17 15.30 3.29
CA MET A 32 -6.35 16.62 2.68
C MET A 32 -7.22 17.58 3.53
N GLY A 33 -7.94 17.07 4.53
CA GLY A 33 -8.83 17.88 5.37
C GLY A 33 -10.08 18.40 4.64
N ILE A 34 -10.58 17.65 3.66
CA ILE A 34 -11.77 18.00 2.87
C ILE A 34 -12.82 16.88 2.92
N GLU A 35 -14.09 17.24 2.67
CA GLU A 35 -15.19 16.26 2.66
C GLU A 35 -15.05 15.24 1.53
N GLU A 36 -15.43 14.00 1.83
CA GLU A 36 -15.43 12.90 0.86
C GLU A 36 -16.43 13.18 -0.28
N ASN A 37 -15.94 13.16 -1.53
CA ASN A 37 -16.79 13.25 -2.72
C ASN A 37 -16.39 12.15 -3.72
N ILE A 38 -16.91 10.95 -3.50
CA ILE A 38 -16.50 9.72 -4.19
C ILE A 38 -17.58 9.32 -5.20
N LYS A 39 -17.15 9.06 -6.45
CA LYS A 39 -17.99 8.49 -7.50
C LYS A 39 -17.36 7.19 -8.00
N PHE A 40 -18.19 6.18 -8.21
CA PHE A 40 -17.77 4.92 -8.81
C PHE A 40 -18.00 4.97 -10.31
N ILE A 41 -17.08 4.36 -11.05
CA ILE A 41 -17.18 4.11 -12.49
C ILE A 41 -16.95 2.63 -12.73
N ASP A 42 -17.51 2.11 -13.82
CA ASP A 42 -17.30 0.72 -14.20
C ASP A 42 -15.84 0.48 -14.59
N THR A 43 -15.31 -0.68 -14.21
CA THR A 43 -13.99 -1.13 -14.68
C THR A 43 -14.03 -1.24 -16.22
N PRO A 44 -13.11 -0.56 -16.94
CA PRO A 44 -13.02 -0.64 -18.40
C PRO A 44 -12.93 -2.09 -18.89
N GLU A 45 -13.69 -2.43 -19.94
CA GLU A 45 -13.81 -3.81 -20.42
C GLU A 45 -12.47 -4.41 -20.85
N ASP A 46 -11.61 -3.61 -21.46
CA ASP A 46 -10.31 -3.98 -22.01
C ASP A 46 -9.29 -4.43 -20.95
N ILE A 47 -9.49 -4.05 -19.68
CA ILE A 47 -8.59 -4.44 -18.58
C ILE A 47 -9.17 -5.53 -17.67
N ARG A 48 -10.45 -5.88 -17.76
CA ARG A 48 -11.13 -6.76 -16.78
C ARG A 48 -10.41 -8.10 -16.59
N ASP A 49 -10.03 -8.75 -17.69
CA ASP A 49 -9.37 -10.07 -17.66
C ASP A 49 -7.95 -10.02 -17.08
N LYS A 50 -7.33 -8.83 -17.08
CA LYS A 50 -5.96 -8.61 -16.59
C LYS A 50 -5.94 -7.89 -15.25
N TYR A 51 -7.10 -7.51 -14.73
CA TYR A 51 -7.20 -6.74 -13.50
C TYR A 51 -7.11 -7.65 -12.29
N GLN A 52 -6.15 -7.38 -11.41
CA GLN A 52 -6.03 -8.13 -10.17
C GLN A 52 -6.98 -7.54 -9.11
N TYR A 53 -8.14 -8.18 -8.94
CA TYR A 53 -9.18 -7.72 -7.99
C TYR A 53 -8.78 -7.84 -6.51
N SER A 54 -7.78 -8.65 -6.18
CA SER A 54 -7.29 -8.79 -4.80
C SER A 54 -5.81 -9.15 -4.77
N THR A 55 -5.07 -8.49 -3.89
CA THR A 55 -3.66 -8.77 -3.62
C THR A 55 -3.45 -8.78 -2.11
N GLU A 56 -2.75 -9.81 -1.61
CA GLU A 56 -2.28 -9.84 -0.22
C GLU A 56 -0.94 -10.56 -0.19
N ALA A 57 0.11 -9.87 0.26
CA ALA A 57 1.43 -10.44 0.32
C ALA A 57 1.54 -11.44 1.49
N ASN A 58 1.72 -12.73 1.21
CA ASN A 58 2.12 -13.65 2.28
C ASN A 58 3.55 -13.31 2.74
N MET A 59 3.68 -12.83 3.98
CA MET A 59 4.93 -12.37 4.58
C MET A 59 5.67 -13.41 5.42
N GLU A 60 5.15 -14.64 5.55
CA GLU A 60 5.72 -15.70 6.39
C GLU A 60 7.18 -15.99 6.02
N LYS A 61 7.48 -16.06 4.72
CA LYS A 61 8.83 -16.34 4.23
C LYS A 61 9.84 -15.24 4.59
N LEU A 62 9.42 -13.97 4.58
CA LEU A 62 10.29 -12.86 4.95
C LEU A 62 10.48 -12.80 6.47
N LYS A 63 9.40 -13.03 7.22
CA LYS A 63 9.43 -13.07 8.70
C LYS A 63 10.31 -14.21 9.22
N SER A 64 10.26 -15.39 8.59
CA SER A 64 11.03 -16.57 9.01
C SER A 64 12.55 -16.38 8.91
N ILE A 65 13.01 -15.46 8.05
CA ILE A 65 14.44 -15.11 7.94
C ILE A 65 14.85 -13.93 8.84
N GLY A 66 13.97 -13.49 9.75
CA GLY A 66 14.30 -12.52 10.80
C GLY A 66 13.90 -11.08 10.51
N TYR A 67 12.93 -10.82 9.62
CA TYR A 67 12.34 -9.49 9.49
C TYR A 67 11.29 -9.24 10.57
N SER A 68 11.46 -8.18 11.37
CA SER A 68 10.59 -7.85 12.51
C SER A 68 10.11 -6.41 12.57
N GLU A 69 10.58 -5.52 11.69
CA GLU A 69 10.32 -4.06 11.76
C GLU A 69 8.85 -3.68 11.49
N GLY A 70 8.06 -4.59 10.90
CA GLY A 70 6.69 -4.29 10.48
C GLY A 70 6.63 -3.31 9.31
N PHE A 71 5.42 -2.86 8.97
CA PHE A 71 5.19 -1.91 7.89
C PHE A 71 4.26 -0.81 8.36
N SER A 72 4.42 0.40 7.84
CA SER A 72 3.44 1.47 8.00
C SER A 72 2.06 0.99 7.55
N THR A 73 1.05 1.37 8.31
CA THR A 73 -0.34 1.16 7.92
C THR A 73 -0.69 1.99 6.69
N LEU A 74 -1.83 1.67 6.06
CA LEU A 74 -2.33 2.46 4.93
C LEU A 74 -2.60 3.91 5.36
N GLU A 75 -3.18 4.09 6.54
CA GLU A 75 -3.50 5.37 7.15
C GLU A 75 -2.24 6.22 7.37
N GLU A 76 -1.23 5.67 8.03
CA GLU A 76 0.03 6.38 8.31
C GLU A 76 0.77 6.76 7.02
N GLY A 77 0.84 5.83 6.06
CA GLY A 77 1.51 6.08 4.78
C GLY A 77 0.81 7.17 3.95
N ILE A 78 -0.52 7.18 3.91
CA ILE A 78 -1.29 8.21 3.18
C ILE A 78 -1.14 9.58 3.86
N GLU A 79 -1.25 9.63 5.19
CA GLU A 79 -1.14 10.87 5.96
C GLU A 79 0.22 11.55 5.71
N ASP A 80 1.31 10.80 5.83
CA ASP A 80 2.67 11.29 5.59
C ASP A 80 2.85 11.73 4.13
N TYR A 81 2.47 10.87 3.18
CA TYR A 81 2.67 11.16 1.77
C TYR A 81 1.87 12.38 1.30
N VAL A 82 0.61 12.52 1.73
CA VAL A 82 -0.22 13.66 1.33
C VAL A 82 0.28 14.95 1.99
N LYS A 83 0.46 14.95 3.32
CA LYS A 83 0.75 16.18 4.06
C LYS A 83 2.20 16.63 3.92
N ASN A 84 3.14 15.70 4.13
CA ASN A 84 4.55 16.03 4.23
C ASN A 84 5.25 16.00 2.86
N TYR A 85 4.76 15.22 1.89
CA TYR A 85 5.36 15.16 0.56
C TYR A 85 4.58 15.97 -0.49
N LEU A 86 3.29 15.70 -0.70
CA LEU A 86 2.51 16.29 -1.79
C LEU A 86 2.08 17.75 -1.54
N VAL A 87 1.44 18.05 -0.41
CA VAL A 87 0.95 19.42 -0.12
C VAL A 87 2.11 20.39 0.06
N GLY A 88 3.19 19.94 0.71
CA GLY A 88 4.42 20.71 0.89
C GLY A 88 5.23 20.95 -0.39
N LYS A 89 4.85 20.34 -1.53
CA LYS A 89 5.60 20.37 -2.80
C LYS A 89 7.06 19.94 -2.66
N ASN A 90 7.38 19.06 -1.72
CA ASN A 90 8.74 18.58 -1.46
C ASN A 90 9.24 17.57 -2.52
N TYR A 91 8.62 17.57 -3.70
CA TYR A 91 8.90 16.71 -4.85
C TYR A 91 9.35 17.51 -6.10
N LEU A 92 9.50 18.82 -5.96
CA LEU A 92 10.08 19.74 -6.94
C LEU A 92 11.41 20.30 -6.42
#